data_AF-A0A2C9M618-F1
#
_entry.id   AF-A0A2C9M618-F1
#
_cell.length_a   1.000
_cell.length_b   1.000
_cell.length_c   1.000
_cell.angle_alpha   90.00
_cell.angle_beta   90.00
_cell.angle_gamma   90.00
#
_symmetry.space_group_name_H-M   'P 1'
#
loop_
_entity.id
_entity.type
_entity.pdbx_description
1 polymer ?
#
loop_
_entity_poly.entity_id
_entity_poly.type
_entity_poly.pdbx_seq_one_letter_code
_entity_poly.pdbx_strand_id
1 'polypeptide(L)'
;MDRLLLPRVRLEPDGVEHPIPEAGSPLPRWQTLPMDAKFPVNPAPKGEVTFVTTKICQPAYKSAQRADFDLTDPYNRTIKSEYKSLHDPLLKEWFSKPHLRQQLVQQNLITESGNVSCSVKDFNDYRYFLRQKALVRPKTSPGEDQTALARRQHLLQERKLKAEVFGVEVKYKLLKARQTSRELDAEKRR
;
A
#
# COMPACT_ATOMS: atom_id res chain seq x y z
N MET A 1 -24.53 41.67 -14.43
CA MET A 1 -24.26 40.81 -13.24
C MET A 1 -24.51 39.37 -13.67
N ASP A 2 -23.55 38.80 -14.38
CA ASP A 2 -23.66 37.45 -14.92
C ASP A 2 -23.49 36.42 -13.80
N ARG A 3 -24.55 35.63 -13.58
CA ARG A 3 -24.51 34.48 -12.67
C ARG A 3 -23.55 33.46 -13.27
N LEU A 4 -22.45 33.21 -12.56
CA LEU A 4 -21.51 32.13 -12.83
C LEU A 4 -22.27 30.80 -12.89
N LEU A 5 -22.60 30.36 -14.11
CA LEU A 5 -23.09 29.02 -14.35
C LEU A 5 -21.95 28.06 -14.03
N LEU A 6 -22.11 27.30 -12.95
CA LEU A 6 -21.25 26.13 -12.70
C LEU A 6 -21.24 25.28 -13.98
N PRO A 7 -20.07 24.73 -14.38
CA PRO A 7 -19.98 23.93 -15.60
C PRO A 7 -20.97 22.77 -15.50
N ARG A 8 -21.70 22.53 -16.61
CA ARG A 8 -22.67 21.43 -16.74
C ARG A 8 -22.05 20.13 -16.20
N VAL A 9 -22.80 19.44 -15.36
CA VAL A 9 -22.50 18.08 -14.90
C VAL A 9 -22.18 17.24 -16.14
N ARG A 10 -20.97 16.67 -16.20
CA ARG A 10 -20.66 15.67 -17.22
C ARG A 10 -21.56 14.46 -16.92
N LEU A 11 -22.58 14.25 -17.75
CA LEU A 11 -23.26 12.96 -17.80
C LEU A 11 -22.30 11.98 -18.50
N GLU A 12 -21.80 11.03 -17.72
CA GLU A 12 -21.13 9.83 -18.24
C GLU A 12 -22.17 8.97 -19.01
N PRO A 13 -21.73 8.15 -19.99
CA PRO A 13 -22.58 7.65 -21.09
C PRO A 13 -23.78 6.77 -20.70
N ASP A 14 -23.83 6.25 -19.47
CA ASP A 14 -24.84 5.27 -19.06
C ASP A 14 -26.09 5.88 -18.41
N GLY A 15 -26.13 7.20 -18.18
CA GLY A 15 -27.33 7.91 -17.68
C GLY A 15 -27.83 7.50 -16.29
N VAL A 16 -27.13 6.60 -15.59
CA VAL A 16 -27.45 6.19 -14.23
C VAL A 16 -26.74 7.14 -13.27
N GLU A 17 -27.48 8.10 -12.71
CA GLU A 17 -27.03 8.81 -11.53
C GLU A 17 -26.90 7.80 -10.38
N HIS A 18 -25.66 7.49 -9.98
CA HIS A 18 -25.45 6.66 -8.79
C HIS A 18 -25.91 7.44 -7.55
N PRO A 19 -26.64 6.80 -6.62
CA PRO A 19 -27.21 7.49 -5.47
C PRO A 19 -26.10 8.20 -4.69
N ILE A 20 -26.35 9.48 -4.37
CA ILE A 20 -25.50 10.25 -3.46
C ILE A 20 -25.43 9.44 -2.15
N PRO A 21 -24.24 9.02 -1.68
CA PRO A 21 -24.16 8.22 -0.47
C PRO A 21 -24.74 9.03 0.70
N GLU A 22 -25.65 8.41 1.46
CA GLU A 22 -26.27 9.02 2.63
C GLU A 22 -25.19 9.52 3.60
N ALA A 23 -25.46 10.65 4.28
CA ALA A 23 -24.51 11.33 5.16
C ALA A 23 -23.97 10.47 6.34
N GLY A 24 -24.52 9.27 6.54
CA GLY A 24 -24.07 8.27 7.52
C GLY A 24 -23.24 7.12 6.96
N SER A 25 -22.98 7.05 5.64
CA SER A 25 -22.13 6.00 5.06
C SER A 25 -20.65 6.36 5.26
N PRO A 26 -19.88 5.60 6.06
CA PRO A 26 -18.53 5.98 6.47
C PRO A 26 -17.47 5.72 5.40
N LEU A 27 -17.87 5.35 4.17
CA LEU A 27 -16.94 4.95 3.14
C LEU A 27 -16.78 6.06 2.12
N PRO A 28 -15.63 6.75 2.11
CA PRO A 28 -15.41 7.84 1.20
C PRO A 28 -15.40 7.31 -0.25
N ARG A 29 -16.04 8.06 -1.17
CA ARG A 29 -16.37 7.67 -2.55
C ARG A 29 -15.23 7.05 -3.38
N TRP A 30 -13.97 7.20 -2.97
CA TRP A 30 -12.82 6.59 -3.62
C TRP A 30 -12.77 5.07 -3.48
N GLN A 31 -13.42 4.47 -2.48
CA GLN A 31 -13.45 3.01 -2.33
C GLN A 31 -14.22 2.29 -3.44
N THR A 32 -15.28 2.93 -3.95
CA THR A 32 -16.07 2.43 -5.07
C THR A 32 -15.56 2.92 -6.42
N LEU A 33 -14.55 3.80 -6.43
CA LEU A 33 -14.03 4.43 -7.63
C LEU A 33 -13.11 3.45 -8.39
N PRO A 34 -13.36 3.20 -9.69
CA PRO A 34 -12.49 2.34 -10.45
C PRO A 34 -11.12 3.01 -10.64
N MET A 35 -10.09 2.19 -10.89
CA MET A 35 -8.69 2.65 -10.91
C MET A 35 -8.31 3.46 -12.16
N ASP A 36 -9.17 3.45 -13.17
CA ASP A 36 -9.13 4.27 -14.39
C ASP A 36 -9.77 5.65 -14.21
N ALA A 37 -10.64 5.82 -13.22
CA ALA A 37 -11.24 7.11 -12.91
C ALA A 37 -10.31 7.99 -12.06
N LYS A 38 -10.33 9.30 -12.36
CA LYS A 38 -9.56 10.32 -11.65
C LYS A 38 -9.93 10.33 -10.18
N PHE A 39 -8.94 10.22 -9.30
CA PHE A 39 -9.14 10.28 -7.86
C PHE A 39 -9.71 11.65 -7.44
N PRO A 40 -10.89 11.70 -6.79
CA PRO A 40 -11.48 12.94 -6.31
C PRO A 40 -10.70 13.42 -5.10
N VAL A 41 -10.01 14.55 -5.25
CA VAL A 41 -9.29 15.19 -4.15
C VAL A 41 -10.16 16.32 -3.62
N ASN A 42 -10.64 16.17 -2.39
CA ASN A 42 -11.25 17.27 -1.68
C ASN A 42 -10.13 18.27 -1.33
N PRO A 43 -10.36 19.59 -1.47
CA PRO A 43 -9.37 20.59 -1.09
C PRO A 43 -9.13 20.51 0.42
N ALA A 44 -8.04 19.85 0.81
CA ALA A 44 -7.56 19.76 2.17
C ALA A 44 -6.53 20.87 2.44
N PRO A 45 -6.37 21.34 3.69
CA PRO A 45 -5.26 22.21 4.05
C PRO A 45 -3.92 21.59 3.62
N LYS A 46 -3.00 22.46 3.18
CA LYS A 46 -1.73 22.06 2.59
C LYS A 46 -0.93 21.22 3.60
N GLY A 47 -0.64 19.97 3.24
CA GLY A 47 0.17 19.05 4.05
C GLY A 47 -0.60 17.95 4.77
N GLU A 48 -1.94 17.97 4.77
CA GLU A 48 -2.74 16.94 5.45
C GLU A 48 -2.81 15.63 4.64
N VAL A 49 -2.89 15.73 3.30
CA VAL A 49 -2.96 14.58 2.41
C VAL A 49 -1.68 14.48 1.58
N THR A 50 -0.94 13.39 1.76
CA THR A 50 0.25 13.07 0.96
C THR A 50 -0.05 11.87 0.07
N PHE A 51 0.14 12.03 -1.24
CA PHE A 51 0.02 10.93 -2.19
C PHE A 51 1.35 10.25 -2.34
N VAL A 52 1.33 8.92 -2.38
CA VAL A 52 2.53 8.09 -2.50
C VAL A 52 2.36 7.02 -3.57
N THR A 53 3.45 6.63 -4.20
CA THR A 53 3.49 5.54 -5.20
C THR A 53 4.14 4.29 -4.60
N THR A 54 5.43 4.08 -4.86
CA THR A 54 6.22 2.93 -4.38
C THR A 54 7.23 3.36 -3.34
N LYS A 55 7.96 2.39 -2.77
CA LYS A 55 9.15 2.70 -1.98
C LYS A 55 10.25 3.31 -2.85
N ILE A 56 11.13 4.07 -2.21
CA ILE A 56 12.36 4.57 -2.83
C ILE A 56 13.18 3.40 -3.41
N CYS A 57 13.82 3.62 -4.55
CA CYS A 57 14.60 2.64 -5.30
C CYS A 57 13.80 1.40 -5.73
N GLN A 58 12.47 1.50 -5.76
CA GLN A 58 11.64 0.51 -6.41
C GLN A 58 11.09 1.10 -7.71
N PRO A 59 11.14 0.34 -8.81
CA PRO A 59 10.66 0.84 -10.09
C PRO A 59 9.15 1.00 -9.97
N ALA A 60 8.66 2.22 -10.24
CA ALA A 60 7.24 2.54 -10.22
C ALA A 60 6.46 1.65 -11.18
N TYR A 61 7.03 1.46 -12.38
CA TYR A 61 6.44 0.68 -13.46
C TYR A 61 7.28 -0.58 -13.67
N LYS A 62 6.61 -1.74 -13.60
CA LYS A 62 7.22 -3.05 -13.88
C LYS A 62 6.44 -3.72 -15.00
N SER A 63 7.07 -3.86 -16.17
CA SER A 63 6.49 -4.57 -17.30
C SER A 63 6.08 -5.99 -16.91
N ALA A 64 5.08 -6.54 -17.60
CA ALA A 64 4.69 -7.95 -17.41
C ALA A 64 5.82 -8.91 -17.82
N GLN A 65 6.62 -8.50 -18.81
CA GLN A 65 7.72 -9.27 -19.39
C GLN A 65 8.99 -9.28 -18.52
N ARG A 66 8.98 -8.61 -17.36
CA ARG A 66 10.16 -8.43 -16.48
C ARG A 66 11.37 -7.79 -17.19
N ALA A 67 11.13 -7.10 -18.29
CA ALA A 67 12.13 -6.32 -19.02
C ALA A 67 12.02 -4.83 -18.64
N ASP A 68 13.10 -4.08 -18.83
CA ASP A 68 13.14 -2.64 -18.53
C ASP A 68 12.31 -1.80 -19.51
N PHE A 69 11.96 -2.36 -20.66
CA PHE A 69 11.09 -1.75 -21.66
C PHE A 69 9.85 -2.63 -21.90
N ASP A 70 8.72 -1.98 -22.16
CA ASP A 70 7.45 -2.64 -22.46
C ASP A 70 7.09 -2.42 -23.93
N LEU A 71 7.13 -3.49 -24.74
CA LEU A 71 6.76 -3.41 -26.16
C LEU A 71 5.25 -3.44 -26.39
N THR A 72 4.44 -3.68 -25.35
CA THR A 72 2.98 -3.74 -25.49
C THR A 72 2.33 -2.37 -25.64
N ASP A 73 3.04 -1.30 -25.26
CA ASP A 73 2.58 0.08 -25.33
C ASP A 73 3.52 0.94 -26.20
N PRO A 74 3.44 0.82 -27.54
CA PRO A 74 4.36 1.49 -28.47
C PRO A 74 4.29 3.03 -28.39
N TYR A 75 3.21 3.57 -27.82
CA TYR A 75 3.00 5.01 -27.69
C TYR A 75 3.14 5.51 -26.24
N ASN A 76 3.60 4.67 -25.31
CA ASN A 76 3.82 5.04 -23.90
C ASN A 76 2.59 5.71 -23.26
N ARG A 77 1.38 5.23 -23.58
CA ARG A 77 0.11 5.77 -23.06
C ARG A 77 -0.08 5.47 -21.57
N THR A 78 0.49 4.37 -21.11
CA THR A 78 0.36 3.85 -19.74
C THR A 78 1.53 4.25 -18.86
N ILE A 79 2.73 4.29 -19.42
CA ILE A 79 3.97 4.58 -18.71
C ILE A 79 4.66 5.75 -19.40
N LYS A 80 4.95 6.83 -18.66
CA LYS A 80 5.77 7.93 -19.19
C LYS A 80 7.24 7.50 -19.27
N SER A 81 7.93 7.92 -20.32
CA SER A 81 9.37 7.68 -20.52
C SER A 81 10.28 8.61 -19.70
N GLU A 82 9.71 9.45 -18.82
CA GLU A 82 10.48 10.37 -17.98
C GLU A 82 11.31 9.60 -16.96
N TYR A 83 12.61 9.87 -16.91
CA TYR A 83 13.50 9.25 -15.93
C TYR A 83 13.18 9.75 -14.52
N LYS A 84 12.96 8.82 -13.58
CA LYS A 84 12.67 9.11 -12.18
C LYS A 84 13.72 8.49 -11.26
N SER A 85 14.69 9.30 -10.83
CA SER A 85 15.82 8.87 -10.00
C SER A 85 15.40 8.19 -8.69
N LEU A 86 14.34 8.66 -8.03
CA LEU A 86 13.85 8.05 -6.78
C LEU A 86 13.27 6.63 -6.96
N HIS A 87 12.99 6.22 -8.20
CA HIS A 87 12.50 4.88 -8.52
C HIS A 87 13.59 3.96 -9.06
N ASP A 88 14.82 4.45 -9.22
CA ASP A 88 15.93 3.68 -9.77
C ASP A 88 16.45 2.65 -8.74
N PRO A 89 16.41 1.34 -9.05
CA PRO A 89 16.97 0.30 -8.19
C PRO A 89 18.48 0.40 -7.98
N LEU A 90 19.22 0.93 -8.96
CA LEU A 90 20.68 1.02 -8.93
C LEU A 90 21.17 2.10 -7.97
N LEU A 91 20.33 3.10 -7.68
CA LEU A 91 20.65 4.16 -6.72
C LEU A 91 20.38 3.76 -5.27
N LYS A 92 20.05 2.49 -4.99
CA LYS A 92 19.72 2.01 -3.64
C LYS A 92 20.84 2.24 -2.64
N GLU A 93 22.09 1.97 -3.00
CA GLU A 93 23.23 2.20 -2.12
C GLU A 93 23.45 3.67 -1.84
N TRP A 94 23.25 4.52 -2.86
CA TRP A 94 23.35 5.97 -2.73
C TRP A 94 22.32 6.50 -1.74
N PHE A 95 21.05 6.13 -1.91
CA PHE A 95 19.95 6.56 -1.04
C PHE A 95 19.90 5.86 0.33
N SER A 96 20.73 4.84 0.55
CA SER A 96 20.86 4.16 1.86
C SER A 96 21.52 5.07 2.92
N LYS A 97 22.30 6.08 2.50
CA LYS A 97 23.00 6.97 3.42
C LYS A 97 22.00 7.78 4.28
N PRO A 98 22.17 7.82 5.61
CA PRO A 98 21.17 8.38 6.52
C PRO A 98 20.96 9.89 6.32
N HIS A 99 22.03 10.65 6.07
CA HIS A 99 21.94 12.10 5.84
C HIS A 99 21.14 12.44 4.58
N LEU A 100 21.33 11.70 3.48
CA LEU A 100 20.55 11.87 2.25
C LEU A 100 19.08 11.57 2.49
N ARG A 101 18.79 10.48 3.21
CA ARG A 101 17.40 10.13 3.53
C ARG A 101 16.71 11.19 4.38
N GLN A 102 17.41 11.75 5.37
CA GLN A 102 16.90 12.87 6.18
C GLN A 102 16.62 14.10 5.30
N GLN A 103 17.53 14.44 4.38
CA GLN A 103 17.34 15.56 3.46
C GLN A 103 16.13 15.34 2.53
N LEU A 104 15.94 14.12 2.01
CA LEU A 104 14.78 13.79 1.16
C LEU A 104 13.46 13.90 1.90
N VAL A 105 13.41 13.51 3.18
CA VAL A 105 12.23 13.67 4.04
C VAL A 105 11.96 15.16 4.29
N GLN A 106 12.99 15.94 4.62
CA GLN A 106 12.87 17.39 4.82
C GLN A 106 12.35 18.11 3.57
N GLN A 107 12.72 17.63 2.38
CA GLN A 107 12.24 18.16 1.10
C GLN A 107 10.86 17.63 0.67
N ASN A 108 10.20 16.80 1.49
CA ASN A 108 8.92 16.15 1.18
C ASN A 108 8.94 15.27 -0.09
N LEU A 109 10.11 14.82 -0.53
CA LEU A 109 10.26 13.93 -1.69
C LEU A 109 9.94 12.47 -1.33
N ILE A 110 10.17 12.10 -0.07
CA ILE A 110 9.80 10.80 0.48
C ILE A 110 9.09 10.97 1.82
N THR A 111 8.25 10.00 2.16
CA THR A 111 7.68 9.86 3.50
C THR A 111 8.68 9.26 4.48
N GLU A 112 8.41 9.40 5.78
CA GLU A 112 9.20 8.73 6.84
C GLU A 112 9.25 7.21 6.65
N SER A 113 8.16 6.62 6.16
CA SER A 113 8.07 5.20 5.79
C SER A 113 8.91 4.81 4.57
N GLY A 114 9.52 5.78 3.87
CA GLY A 114 10.36 5.58 2.70
C GLY A 114 9.60 5.38 1.39
N ASN A 115 8.35 5.86 1.32
CA ASN A 115 7.57 5.89 0.07
C ASN A 115 7.85 7.19 -0.67
N VAL A 116 7.83 7.16 -2.01
CA VAL A 116 8.04 8.34 -2.85
C VAL A 116 6.75 9.17 -2.87
N SER A 117 6.86 10.44 -2.47
CA SER A 117 5.77 11.42 -2.53
C SER A 117 5.49 11.80 -3.99
N CYS A 118 4.23 12.03 -4.33
CA CYS A 118 3.83 12.32 -5.70
C CYS A 118 2.68 13.31 -5.80
N SER A 119 2.46 13.84 -7.01
CA SER A 119 1.30 14.65 -7.33
C SER A 119 0.06 13.79 -7.51
N VAL A 120 -1.13 14.39 -7.37
CA VAL A 120 -2.42 13.77 -7.72
C VAL A 120 -2.41 13.21 -9.14
N LYS A 121 -1.73 13.90 -10.07
CA LYS A 121 -1.60 13.43 -11.46
C LYS A 121 -0.83 12.12 -11.52
N ASP A 122 0.35 12.07 -10.91
CA ASP A 122 1.18 10.87 -10.89
C ASP A 122 0.51 9.70 -10.15
N PHE A 123 -0.25 10.00 -9.11
CA PHE A 123 -1.03 9.01 -8.38
C PHE A 123 -2.11 8.38 -9.28
N ASN A 124 -2.80 9.19 -10.08
CA ASN A 124 -3.78 8.69 -11.05
C ASN A 124 -3.12 7.89 -12.18
N ASP A 125 -2.01 8.38 -12.73
CA ASP A 125 -1.22 7.68 -13.75
C ASP A 125 -0.78 6.30 -13.21
N TYR A 126 -0.35 6.24 -11.94
CA TYR A 126 0.04 5.01 -11.26
C TYR A 126 -1.13 4.05 -11.02
N ARG A 127 -2.31 4.54 -10.58
CA ARG A 127 -3.52 3.72 -10.44
C ARG A 127 -3.96 3.13 -11.78
N TYR A 128 -3.93 3.92 -12.85
CA TYR A 128 -4.23 3.45 -14.19
C TYR A 128 -3.26 2.34 -14.63
N PHE A 129 -1.96 2.52 -14.41
CA PHE A 129 -0.96 1.47 -14.69
C PHE A 129 -1.24 0.18 -13.91
N LEU A 130 -1.53 0.26 -12.61
CA LEU A 130 -1.82 -0.91 -11.79
C LEU A 130 -3.05 -1.68 -12.31
N ARG A 131 -4.07 -0.96 -12.78
CA ARG A 131 -5.26 -1.55 -13.43
C ARG A 131 -4.88 -2.30 -14.70
N GLN A 132 -4.14 -1.66 -15.61
CA GLN A 132 -3.70 -2.28 -16.87
C GLN A 132 -2.87 -3.53 -16.59
N LYS A 133 -1.94 -3.45 -15.64
CA LYS A 133 -1.15 -4.59 -15.20
C LYS A 133 -2.01 -5.71 -14.63
N ALA A 134 -3.05 -5.39 -13.86
CA ALA A 134 -3.97 -6.40 -13.31
C ALA A 134 -4.81 -7.09 -14.38
N LEU A 135 -5.18 -6.37 -15.46
CA LEU A 135 -5.89 -6.94 -16.61
C LEU A 135 -4.99 -7.81 -17.49
N VAL A 136 -3.74 -7.38 -17.72
CA VAL A 136 -2.77 -8.09 -18.56
C VAL A 136 -2.20 -9.32 -17.85
N ARG A 137 -2.12 -9.29 -16.52
CA ARG A 137 -1.69 -10.47 -15.75
C ARG A 137 -2.65 -11.60 -16.10
N PRO A 138 -2.18 -12.69 -16.74
CA PRO A 138 -3.04 -13.84 -16.94
C PRO A 138 -3.54 -14.22 -15.55
N LYS A 139 -4.85 -14.43 -15.41
CA LYS A 139 -5.36 -15.14 -14.24
C LYS A 139 -4.52 -16.40 -14.19
N THR A 140 -3.68 -16.49 -13.17
CA THR A 140 -2.85 -17.66 -12.90
C THR A 140 -3.77 -18.87 -13.06
N SER A 141 -3.28 -19.94 -13.67
CA SER A 141 -4.08 -21.16 -13.76
C SER A 141 -4.61 -21.44 -12.33
N PRO A 142 -5.90 -21.79 -12.15
CA PRO A 142 -6.52 -21.83 -10.82
C PRO A 142 -5.70 -22.59 -9.75
N GLY A 143 -4.81 -23.50 -10.16
CA GLY A 143 -3.89 -24.24 -9.29
C GLY A 143 -2.75 -23.41 -8.66
N GLU A 144 -2.16 -22.43 -9.37
CA GLU A 144 -1.05 -21.63 -8.82
C GLU A 144 -1.53 -20.70 -7.68
N ASP A 145 -2.72 -20.12 -7.84
CA ASP A 145 -3.34 -19.29 -6.79
C ASP A 145 -3.72 -20.12 -5.57
N GLN A 146 -4.25 -21.33 -5.77
CA GLN A 146 -4.58 -22.25 -4.68
C GLN A 146 -3.34 -22.66 -3.89
N THR A 147 -2.23 -22.95 -4.55
CA THR A 147 -0.97 -23.31 -3.86
C THR A 147 -0.39 -22.13 -3.07
N ALA A 148 -0.44 -20.91 -3.61
CA ALA A 148 0.01 -19.72 -2.89
C ALA A 148 -0.88 -19.39 -1.68
N LEU A 149 -2.20 -19.55 -1.81
CA LEU A 149 -3.15 -19.38 -0.70
C LEU A 149 -2.94 -20.45 0.38
N ALA A 150 -2.78 -21.72 0.00
CA ALA A 150 -2.48 -22.82 0.92
C ALA A 150 -1.17 -22.58 1.67
N ARG A 151 -0.11 -22.14 0.98
CA ARG A 151 1.17 -21.78 1.60
C ARG A 151 1.03 -20.64 2.60
N ARG A 152 0.21 -19.62 2.28
CA ARG A 152 -0.08 -18.51 3.19
C ARG A 152 -0.86 -18.98 4.42
N GLN A 153 -1.84 -19.85 4.25
CA GLN A 153 -2.60 -20.44 5.37
C GLN A 153 -1.69 -21.28 6.27
N HIS A 154 -0.81 -22.10 5.68
CA HIS A 154 0.18 -22.88 6.44
C HIS A 154 1.08 -21.99 7.31
N LEU A 155 1.64 -20.91 6.73
CA LEU A 155 2.47 -19.96 7.46
C LEU A 155 1.69 -19.28 8.61
N LEU A 156 0.41 -18.97 8.41
CA LEU A 156 -0.44 -18.43 9.47
C LEU A 156 -0.68 -19.45 10.58
N GLN A 157 -0.90 -20.73 10.23
CA GLN A 157 -1.05 -21.83 11.17
C GLN A 157 0.22 -22.01 12.02
N GLU A 158 1.39 -22.04 11.38
CA GLU A 158 2.68 -22.14 12.07
C GLU A 158 2.92 -20.95 13.01
N ARG A 159 2.55 -19.73 12.59
CA ARG A 159 2.65 -18.55 13.46
C ARG A 159 1.71 -18.64 14.66
N LYS A 160 0.49 -19.13 14.48
CA LYS A 160 -0.46 -19.36 15.58
C LYS A 160 0.07 -20.41 16.56
N LEU A 161 0.52 -21.56 16.07
CA LEU A 161 1.11 -22.62 16.90
C LEU A 161 2.33 -22.12 17.68
N LYS A 162 3.23 -21.37 17.03
CA LYS A 162 4.38 -20.74 17.72
C LYS A 162 3.94 -19.79 18.83
N ALA A 163 2.89 -18.99 18.60
CA ALA A 163 2.35 -18.08 19.62
C ALA A 163 1.69 -18.85 20.78
N GLU A 164 0.98 -19.94 20.51
CA GLU A 164 0.37 -20.80 21.53
C GLU A 164 1.43 -21.51 22.38
N VAL A 165 2.44 -22.12 21.76
CA VAL A 165 3.57 -22.76 22.46
C VAL A 165 4.29 -21.73 23.34
N PHE A 166 4.56 -20.53 22.80
CA PHE A 166 5.16 -19.45 23.56
C PHE A 166 4.28 -19.04 24.76
N GLY A 167 2.95 -18.97 24.58
CA GLY A 167 2.01 -18.69 25.67
C GLY A 167 2.02 -19.76 26.77
N VAL A 168 2.09 -21.04 26.39
CA VAL A 168 2.17 -22.18 27.32
C VAL A 168 3.47 -22.14 28.12
N GLU A 169 4.60 -21.89 27.45
CA GLU A 169 5.93 -21.76 28.06
C GLU A 169 5.96 -20.66 29.14
N VAL A 170 5.40 -19.48 28.82
CA VAL A 170 5.30 -18.36 29.77
C VAL A 170 4.43 -18.74 30.98
N LYS A 171 3.28 -19.40 30.74
CA LYS A 171 2.38 -19.83 31.82
C LYS A 171 3.02 -20.85 32.75
N TYR A 172 3.78 -21.81 32.21
CA TYR A 172 4.51 -22.80 33.00
C TYR A 172 5.58 -22.16 33.89
N LYS A 173 6.39 -21.24 33.35
CA LYS A 173 7.41 -20.51 34.12
C LYS A 173 6.80 -19.73 35.29
N LEU A 174 5.65 -19.11 35.06
CA LEU A 174 4.94 -18.31 36.08
C LEU A 174 4.36 -19.21 37.19
N LEU A 175 3.80 -20.37 36.83
CA LEU A 175 3.35 -21.38 37.79
C LEU A 175 4.50 -21.91 38.65
N LYS A 176 5.63 -22.23 38.03
CA LYS A 176 6.82 -22.73 38.73
C LYS A 176 7.38 -21.69 39.71
N ALA A 177 7.49 -20.42 39.29
CA ALA A 177 7.92 -19.33 40.17
C ALA A 177 6.96 -19.12 41.37
N ARG A 178 5.66 -19.36 41.16
CA ARG A 178 4.65 -19.31 42.23
C ARG A 178 4.78 -20.48 43.21
N GLN A 179 5.19 -21.65 42.75
CA GLN A 179 5.46 -22.80 43.63
C GLN A 179 6.72 -22.55 44.47
N THR A 180 7.82 -22.12 43.85
CA THR A 180 9.07 -21.86 44.56
C THR A 180 8.95 -20.74 45.59
N SER A 181 8.18 -19.67 45.30
CA SER A 181 7.92 -18.62 46.29
C SER A 181 7.12 -19.12 47.49
N ARG A 182 6.10 -19.96 47.25
CA ARG A 182 5.33 -20.60 48.34
C ARG A 182 6.18 -21.53 49.20
N GLU A 183 7.09 -22.28 48.59
CA GLU A 183 8.03 -23.15 49.30
C GLU A 183 9.00 -22.34 50.18
N LEU A 184 9.59 -21.28 49.63
CA LEU A 184 10.46 -20.36 50.39
C LEU A 184 9.71 -19.68 51.55
N ASP A 185 8.46 -19.27 51.34
CA ASP A 185 7.63 -18.68 52.39
C ASP A 185 7.27 -19.69 53.48
N ALA A 186 7.11 -20.97 53.12
CA ALA A 186 6.87 -22.05 54.09
C ALA A 186 8.12 -22.40 54.89
N GLU A 187 9.30 -22.40 54.26
CA GLU A 187 10.58 -22.56 54.95
C GLU A 187 10.85 -21.43 55.93
N LYS A 188 10.60 -20.17 55.57
CA LYS A 188 10.76 -19.01 56.46
C LYS A 188 9.83 -19.00 57.68
N ARG A 189 8.76 -19.81 57.65
CA ARG A 189 7.77 -19.91 58.74
C ARG A 189 8.06 -21.07 59.70
N ARG A 190 9.03 -21.94 59.38
CA ARG A 190 9.56 -22.98 60.27
C ARG A 190 10.74 -22.44 61.07
#